data_AF-A0A2J6HRA9-F1
#
_entry.id   AF-A0A2J6HRA9-F1
#
_cell.length_a   1.000
_cell.length_b   1.000
_cell.length_c   1.000
_cell.angle_alpha   90.00
_cell.angle_beta   90.00
_cell.angle_gamma   90.00
#
_symmetry.space_group_name_H-M   'P 1'
#
loop_
_entity.id
_entity.type
_entity.pdbx_description
1 polymer ?
#
loop_
_entity_poly.entity_id
_entity_poly.type
_entity_poly.pdbx_seq_one_letter_code
_entity_poly.pdbx_strand_id
1 'polypeptide(L)'
;LIDPFLPGDIKDSADSFEDRKAITEKFVTDLYLAYRKRMNDRLQAINVMKELWGFQCYSFSEPDKVFSRIKKCKSFDAYEQAVSDVFKNHVWMGSAAEQYKRV
;
A
#
# COMPACT_ATOMS: atom_id res chain seq x y z
N LEU A 1 5.51 4.96 6.63
CA LEU A 1 4.42 4.56 7.56
C LEU A 1 4.15 3.10 7.30
N ILE A 2 4.56 2.21 8.21
CA ILE A 2 4.52 0.76 7.98
C ILE A 2 3.20 0.15 8.46
N ASP A 3 2.58 0.76 9.47
CA ASP A 3 1.25 0.36 9.95
C ASP A 3 0.49 1.60 10.46
N PRO A 4 -0.51 2.10 9.71
CA PRO A 4 -1.33 3.22 10.16
C PRO A 4 -2.28 2.85 11.31
N PHE A 5 -2.44 1.56 11.64
CA PHE A 5 -3.33 1.06 12.68
C PHE A 5 -2.61 0.75 14.01
N LEU A 6 -1.28 0.82 14.03
CA LEU A 6 -0.47 0.57 15.23
C LEU A 6 -0.96 1.36 16.49
N PRO A 7 -1.39 2.63 16.39
CA PRO A 7 -1.94 3.34 17.56
C PRO A 7 -3.26 2.77 18.08
N GLY A 8 -4.06 2.13 17.22
CA GLY A 8 -5.31 1.44 17.59
C GLY A 8 -5.06 0.06 18.18
N ASP A 9 -4.06 -0.66 17.65
CA ASP A 9 -3.62 -1.96 18.19
C ASP A 9 -3.11 -1.85 19.63
N ILE A 10 -2.40 -0.77 19.95
CA ILE A 10 -1.94 -0.48 21.32
C ILE A 10 -3.13 -0.22 22.27
N LYS A 11 -4.30 0.13 21.75
CA LYS A 11 -5.51 0.48 22.52
C LYS A 11 -6.57 -0.63 22.58
N ASP A 12 -6.28 -1.82 22.05
CA ASP A 12 -7.19 -2.99 22.06
C ASP A 12 -8.54 -2.72 21.36
N SER A 13 -8.55 -1.81 20.37
CA SER A 13 -9.68 -1.65 19.45
C SER A 13 -9.53 -2.68 18.33
N ALA A 14 -10.22 -3.82 18.48
CA ALA A 14 -10.17 -4.95 17.57
C ALA A 14 -10.87 -4.67 16.23
N ASP A 15 -10.27 -3.83 15.38
CA ASP A 15 -10.63 -3.79 13.96
C ASP A 15 -10.19 -5.11 13.31
N SER A 16 -11.12 -5.79 12.64
CA SER A 16 -10.84 -7.05 11.96
C SER A 16 -9.79 -6.88 10.86
N PHE A 17 -8.99 -7.92 10.58
CA PHE A 17 -7.96 -7.87 9.53
C PHE A 17 -8.53 -7.54 8.14
N GLU A 18 -9.78 -7.91 7.87
CA GLU A 18 -10.47 -7.61 6.61
C GLU A 18 -10.81 -6.12 6.49
N ASP A 19 -11.22 -5.48 7.58
CA ASP A 19 -11.46 -4.03 7.62
C ASP A 19 -10.17 -3.25 7.37
N ARG A 20 -9.04 -3.69 7.92
CA ARG A 20 -7.74 -3.03 7.75
C ARG A 20 -7.26 -3.00 6.31
N LYS A 21 -7.49 -4.09 5.57
CA LYS A 21 -7.14 -4.17 4.15
C LYS A 21 -7.96 -3.17 3.33
N ALA A 22 -9.26 -3.11 3.55
CA ALA A 22 -10.17 -2.17 2.87
C ALA A 22 -9.85 -0.71 3.23
N ILE A 23 -9.56 -0.41 4.51
CA ILE A 23 -9.16 0.93 4.95
C ILE A 23 -7.84 1.34 4.28
N THR A 24 -6.88 0.42 4.19
CA THR A 24 -5.59 0.69 3.51
C THR A 24 -5.78 0.92 2.01
N GLU A 25 -6.63 0.14 1.35
CA GLU A 25 -6.96 0.33 -0.06
C GLU A 25 -7.55 1.73 -0.30
N LYS A 26 -8.51 2.12 0.55
CA LYS A 26 -9.10 3.46 0.49
C LYS A 26 -8.04 4.55 0.71
N PHE A 27 -7.19 4.41 1.72
CA PHE A 27 -6.12 5.37 2.00
C PHE A 27 -5.16 5.54 0.82
N VAL A 28 -4.67 4.43 0.24
CA VAL A 28 -3.76 4.46 -0.93
C VAL A 28 -4.44 5.11 -2.13
N THR A 29 -5.72 4.83 -2.34
CA THR A 29 -6.52 5.40 -3.43
C THR A 29 -6.74 6.91 -3.24
N ASP A 30 -7.16 7.35 -2.06
CA ASP A 30 -7.38 8.76 -1.75
C ASP A 30 -6.08 9.57 -1.88
N LEU A 31 -4.97 9.03 -1.39
CA LEU A 31 -3.66 9.66 -1.49
C LEU A 31 -3.20 9.78 -2.95
N TYR A 32 -3.38 8.72 -3.75
CA TYR A 32 -3.09 8.73 -5.18
C TYR A 32 -3.89 9.84 -5.90
N LEU A 33 -5.20 9.90 -5.69
CA LEU A 33 -6.06 10.91 -6.31
C LEU A 33 -5.69 12.33 -5.89
N ALA A 34 -5.33 12.53 -4.62
CA ALA A 34 -4.87 13.83 -4.12
C ALA A 34 -3.57 14.29 -4.80
N TYR A 35 -2.58 13.40 -4.96
CA TYR A 35 -1.35 13.71 -5.68
C TYR A 35 -1.60 13.96 -7.16
N ARG A 36 -2.47 13.16 -7.78
CA ARG A 36 -2.81 13.29 -9.19
C ARG A 36 -3.44 14.66 -9.48
N LYS A 37 -4.38 15.09 -8.62
CA LYS A 37 -4.97 16.44 -8.65
C LYS A 37 -3.93 17.54 -8.40
N ARG A 38 -3.11 17.42 -7.34
CA ARG A 38 -2.08 18.41 -6.98
C ARG A 38 -1.04 18.60 -8.09
N MET A 39 -0.68 17.53 -8.77
CA MET A 39 0.32 17.54 -9.82
C MET A 39 -0.24 17.81 -11.22
N ASN A 40 -1.55 18.06 -11.35
CA ASN A 40 -2.24 18.28 -12.62
C ASN A 40 -1.99 17.13 -13.61
N ASP A 41 -2.26 15.89 -13.16
CA ASP A 41 -2.14 14.66 -13.94
C ASP A 41 -0.73 14.38 -14.50
N ARG A 42 0.31 14.98 -13.91
CA ARG A 42 1.70 14.64 -14.24
C ARG A 42 2.06 13.28 -13.64
N LEU A 43 2.74 12.45 -14.44
CA LEU A 43 3.20 11.10 -14.04
C LEU A 43 4.11 11.08 -12.80
N GLN A 44 4.67 12.22 -12.39
CA GLN A 44 5.39 12.34 -11.11
C GLN A 44 4.55 11.92 -9.90
N ALA A 45 3.21 11.98 -9.99
CA ALA A 45 2.33 11.48 -8.92
C ALA A 45 2.57 9.98 -8.64
N ILE A 46 2.88 9.19 -9.68
CA ILE A 46 3.20 7.77 -9.55
C ILE A 46 4.53 7.58 -8.81
N ASN A 47 5.52 8.46 -9.00
CA ASN A 47 6.80 8.34 -8.30
C ASN A 47 6.63 8.50 -6.79
N VAL A 48 5.77 9.43 -6.35
CA VAL A 48 5.44 9.59 -4.93
C VAL A 48 4.77 8.33 -4.38
N MET A 49 3.83 7.75 -5.14
CA MET A 49 3.22 6.49 -4.74
C MET A 49 4.24 5.34 -4.68
N LYS A 50 5.21 5.28 -5.59
CA LYS A 50 6.28 4.26 -5.54
C LYS A 50 7.12 4.35 -4.27
N GLU A 51 7.40 5.55 -3.78
CA GLU A 51 8.09 5.75 -2.50
C GLU A 51 7.25 5.19 -1.33
N LEU A 52 5.95 5.47 -1.31
CA LEU A 52 5.03 4.89 -0.33
C LEU A 52 5.05 3.35 -0.39
N TRP A 53 4.95 2.77 -1.58
CA TRP A 53 4.97 1.33 -1.79
C TRP A 53 6.29 0.66 -1.40
N GLY A 54 7.39 1.40 -1.33
CA GLY A 54 8.65 0.94 -0.75
C GLY A 54 8.54 0.51 0.72
N PHE A 55 7.50 1.00 1.43
CA PHE A 55 7.19 0.59 2.80
C PHE A 55 5.90 -0.23 2.87
N GLN A 56 4.86 0.17 2.11
CA GLN A 56 3.53 -0.44 2.17
C GLN A 56 3.52 -1.91 1.72
N CYS A 57 4.48 -2.34 0.88
CA CYS A 57 4.56 -3.73 0.42
C CYS A 57 4.76 -4.74 1.55
N TYR A 58 5.41 -4.36 2.66
CA TYR A 58 5.65 -5.24 3.81
C TYR A 58 4.37 -5.57 4.61
N SER A 59 3.28 -4.83 4.39
CA SER A 59 1.98 -5.18 4.98
C SER A 59 1.29 -6.34 4.25
N PHE A 60 1.86 -6.86 3.16
CA PHE A 60 1.30 -7.93 2.34
C PHE A 60 2.17 -9.20 2.31
N SER A 61 1.57 -10.31 1.90
CA SER A 61 2.30 -11.52 1.52
C SER A 61 3.15 -11.27 0.27
N GLU A 62 4.37 -11.82 0.26
CA GLU A 62 5.33 -11.72 -0.85
C GLU A 62 5.70 -10.26 -1.21
N PRO A 63 6.28 -9.48 -0.27
CA PRO A 63 6.53 -8.05 -0.43
C PRO A 63 7.39 -7.71 -1.65
N ASP A 64 8.36 -8.57 -1.98
CA ASP A 64 9.20 -8.40 -3.17
C ASP A 64 8.38 -8.41 -4.48
N LYS A 65 7.38 -9.29 -4.58
CA LYS A 65 6.49 -9.37 -5.75
C LYS A 65 5.58 -8.17 -5.83
N VAL A 66 4.99 -7.78 -4.70
CA VAL A 66 4.14 -6.58 -4.58
C VAL A 66 4.90 -5.34 -5.01
N PHE A 67 6.08 -5.11 -4.45
CA PHE A 67 6.88 -3.93 -4.76
C PHE A 67 7.37 -3.93 -6.21
N SER A 68 7.87 -5.06 -6.72
CA SER A 68 8.33 -5.20 -8.10
C SER A 68 7.24 -4.85 -9.12
N ARG A 69 6.00 -5.26 -8.85
CA ARG A 69 4.83 -4.99 -9.70
C ARG A 69 4.55 -3.49 -9.78
N ILE A 70 4.46 -2.80 -8.64
CA ILE A 70 4.18 -1.35 -8.58
C ILE A 70 5.36 -0.53 -9.13
N LYS A 71 6.60 -0.91 -8.82
CA LYS A 71 7.82 -0.20 -9.23
C LYS A 71 7.94 -0.10 -10.77
N LYS A 72 7.45 -1.11 -11.50
CA LYS A 72 7.51 -1.20 -12.96
C LYS A 72 6.45 -0.38 -13.70
N CYS A 73 5.44 0.17 -13.01
CA CYS A 73 4.38 0.95 -13.65
C CYS A 73 4.91 2.25 -14.27
N LYS A 74 4.47 2.57 -15.49
CA LYS A 74 4.87 3.77 -16.26
C LYS A 74 3.70 4.62 -16.76
N SER A 75 2.47 4.20 -16.47
CA SER A 75 1.23 4.92 -16.80
C SER A 75 0.26 4.83 -15.61
N PHE A 76 -0.75 5.70 -15.59
CA PHE A 76 -1.79 5.67 -14.56
C PHE A 76 -2.58 4.37 -14.61
N ASP A 77 -3.02 3.92 -15.79
CA ASP A 77 -3.74 2.64 -15.94
C ASP A 77 -2.92 1.45 -15.41
N ALA A 78 -1.62 1.41 -15.73
CA ALA A 78 -0.74 0.36 -15.24
C ALA A 78 -0.58 0.40 -13.71
N TYR A 79 -0.57 1.61 -13.12
CA TYR A 79 -0.49 1.77 -11.67
C TYR A 79 -1.80 1.35 -11.00
N GLU A 80 -2.95 1.84 -11.48
CA GLU A 80 -4.27 1.53 -10.93
C GLU A 80 -4.56 0.03 -10.99
N GLN A 81 -4.28 -0.62 -12.13
CA GLN A 81 -4.41 -2.07 -12.27
C GLN A 81 -3.46 -2.81 -11.33
N ALA A 82 -2.22 -2.35 -11.19
CA ALA A 82 -1.25 -3.00 -10.31
C ALA A 82 -1.67 -2.92 -8.84
N VAL A 83 -2.19 -1.77 -8.39
CA VAL A 83 -2.73 -1.59 -7.03
C VAL A 83 -3.94 -2.50 -6.81
N SER A 84 -4.91 -2.48 -7.73
CA SER A 84 -6.10 -3.33 -7.64
C SER A 84 -5.73 -4.82 -7.56
N ASP A 85 -4.78 -5.26 -8.38
CA ASP A 85 -4.30 -6.64 -8.36
C ASP A 85 -3.58 -6.99 -7.05
N VAL A 86 -2.86 -6.05 -6.43
CA VAL A 86 -2.23 -6.27 -5.12
C VAL A 86 -3.31 -6.52 -4.07
N PHE A 87 -4.29 -5.62 -3.96
CA PHE A 87 -5.38 -5.77 -3.00
C PHE A 87 -6.29 -6.98 -3.31
N LYS A 88 -6.39 -7.43 -4.56
CA LYS A 88 -7.17 -8.62 -4.88
C LYS A 88 -6.44 -9.93 -4.58
N ASN A 89 -5.15 -10.02 -4.94
CA ASN A 89 -4.45 -11.30 -5.02
C ASN A 89 -3.43 -11.54 -3.88
N HIS A 90 -3.10 -10.51 -3.09
CA HIS A 90 -2.16 -10.65 -1.96
C HIS A 90 -2.89 -10.60 -0.62
N VAL A 91 -2.46 -11.45 0.31
CA VAL A 91 -3.02 -11.52 1.66
C VAL A 91 -2.45 -10.36 2.48
N TRP A 92 -3.31 -9.68 3.23
CA TRP A 92 -2.89 -8.64 4.17
C TRP A 92 -2.36 -9.29 5.45
N MET A 93 -1.12 -8.97 5.83
CA MET A 93 -0.43 -9.55 6.97
C MET A 93 -0.28 -8.56 8.15
N GLY A 94 -0.60 -7.27 7.94
CA GLY A 94 -0.42 -6.22 8.95
C GLY A 94 1.04 -6.04 9.40
N SER A 95 1.26 -5.46 10.59
CA SER A 95 2.59 -5.37 11.22
C SER A 95 3.06 -6.68 11.88
N ALA A 96 2.18 -7.68 12.01
CA ALA A 96 2.45 -8.95 12.69
C ALA A 96 3.33 -9.91 11.88
N ALA A 97 3.60 -9.61 10.62
CA ALA A 97 4.55 -10.39 9.85
C ALA A 97 5.95 -10.17 10.45
N GLU A 98 6.59 -11.23 10.94
CA GLU A 98 8.01 -11.30 11.31
C GLU A 98 8.97 -11.02 10.13
N GLN A 99 8.64 -10.06 9.26
CA GLN A 99 9.39 -9.68 8.06
C GLN A 99 10.61 -8.81 8.39
N TYR A 100 10.82 -8.45 9.66
CA TYR A 100 11.98 -7.69 10.13
C TYR A 100 13.26 -8.51 10.34
N LYS A 101 13.28 -9.82 10.01
CA LYS A 101 14.50 -10.67 10.05
C LYS A 101 15.47 -10.43 8.88
N ARG A 102 15.66 -9.18 8.45
CA ARG A 102 16.82 -8.79 7.64
C ARG A 102 17.43 -7.51 8.19
N VAL A 103 18.09 -7.64 9.35
CA VAL A 103 19.38 -6.99 9.64
C VAL A 103 20.23 -7.97 10.43
#